data_AF-A0A925P4M0-F1
#
_entry.id   AF-A0A925P4M0-F1
#
_cell.length_a   1.000
_cell.length_b   1.000
_cell.length_c   1.000
_cell.angle_alpha   90.00
_cell.angle_beta   90.00
_cell.angle_gamma   90.00
#
_symmetry.space_group_name_H-M   'P 1'
#
loop_
_entity.id
_entity.type
_entity.pdbx_description
1 polymer ?
#
loop_
_entity_poly.entity_id
_entity_poly.type
_entity_poly.pdbx_seq_one_letter_code
_entity_poly.pdbx_strand_id
1 'polypeptide(L)'
;APTAPRPYTPEARAAALALIRDHIAVFAGSRYAYVRYAKVRLDEDDLRNGEAELRDAAVFVPARFLGVLASPAPKPDAVPADLAPLADRWVHTLGLPSAPTNTPALVNFAAAARTTGLVVSTHPRGLVLAGPAAIDLAALPAERLDALITLFDTPEKFADPAIATRSLATLTRQGPWTDHARATPEQLAALDQPEVRWPTVPAASYDFTGFNSALLGSAPPPPGEYPRILFSAADVPALAARLRAQRLGQLSLIEIEELFRASWWDPSTSDGALFVKLAAGDTANLKLGDIDWSAKHFSPANRFALPHVFNGQKPGIYNTHVAYVPECLGTMALYCLLTGDDARGRQVAAAIATYFRLREPAIDAYLAVPDTVFGDDEFKGSGASTHWRGMHALVSQMNLGLCLDFAGKWMTPAEKDLMRRVIAKATYGRRSYGQDAPVRFRDVNWVTWDLPHFLALCAIEGLPGFDAEGYAAGAETVRAFLDWGIDLHGQIYESNGKNIGGLQFQLLSMVALARRGENLFGHPHWRALPAAQVQTTSPTGRVVVSGGTYSGSALSLQFLNEVRAFHPGERAADYLLSQPLLNFANNTPGTVRNES
;
A
#
# COMPACT_ATOMS: atom_id res chain seq x y z
N ALA A 1 -27.08 26.04 -22.30
CA ALA A 1 -25.66 25.72 -22.55
C ALA A 1 -25.31 24.48 -21.74
N PRO A 2 -24.49 23.53 -22.24
CA PRO A 2 -23.96 22.47 -21.40
C PRO A 2 -23.24 23.11 -20.20
N THR A 3 -23.49 22.60 -18.99
CA THR A 3 -22.81 23.05 -17.78
C THR A 3 -21.30 22.81 -17.95
N ALA A 4 -20.47 23.78 -17.55
CA ALA A 4 -19.02 23.60 -17.58
C ALA A 4 -18.64 22.30 -16.84
N PRO A 5 -17.68 21.51 -17.38
CA PRO A 5 -17.26 20.27 -16.73
C PRO A 5 -16.67 20.62 -15.37
N ARG A 6 -17.13 19.90 -14.33
CA ARG A 6 -16.67 20.11 -12.96
C ARG A 6 -15.22 19.62 -12.81
N PRO A 7 -14.41 20.20 -11.91
CA PRO A 7 -13.11 19.63 -11.55
C PRO A 7 -13.23 18.13 -11.22
N TYR A 8 -12.15 17.39 -11.36
CA TYR A 8 -12.06 15.93 -11.14
C TYR A 8 -12.81 15.02 -12.14
N THR A 9 -13.53 15.56 -13.14
CA THR A 9 -14.09 14.70 -14.21
C THR A 9 -13.06 14.41 -15.31
N PRO A 10 -13.20 13.30 -16.06
CA PRO A 10 -12.34 13.00 -17.20
C PRO A 10 -12.36 14.11 -18.27
N GLU A 11 -13.52 14.73 -18.51
CA GLU A 11 -13.68 15.82 -19.47
C GLU A 11 -12.95 17.09 -19.03
N ALA A 12 -13.05 17.45 -17.75
CA ALA A 12 -12.34 18.59 -17.17
C ALA A 12 -10.83 18.39 -17.24
N ARG A 13 -10.35 17.19 -16.89
CA ARG A 13 -8.94 16.80 -17.02
C ARG A 13 -8.46 16.90 -18.47
N ALA A 14 -9.22 16.36 -19.42
CA ALA A 14 -8.87 16.42 -20.83
C ALA A 14 -8.82 17.87 -21.36
N ALA A 15 -9.77 18.72 -20.95
CA ALA A 15 -9.82 20.12 -21.32
C ALA A 15 -8.65 20.94 -20.71
N ALA A 16 -8.27 20.62 -19.47
CA ALA A 16 -7.10 21.20 -18.81
C ALA A 16 -5.79 20.79 -19.50
N LEU A 17 -5.60 19.51 -19.80
CA LEU A 17 -4.43 19.02 -20.53
C LEU A 17 -4.32 19.60 -21.94
N ALA A 18 -5.45 19.78 -22.63
CA ALA A 18 -5.47 20.43 -23.94
C ALA A 18 -5.04 21.90 -23.86
N LEU A 19 -5.41 22.61 -22.78
CA LEU A 19 -5.02 24.01 -22.56
C LEU A 19 -3.50 24.16 -22.40
N ILE A 20 -2.84 23.22 -21.71
CA ILE A 20 -1.40 23.27 -21.42
C ILE A 20 -0.56 22.36 -22.32
N ARG A 21 -1.09 21.92 -23.46
CA ARG A 21 -0.45 20.92 -24.34
C ARG A 21 0.95 21.32 -24.79
N ASP A 22 1.19 22.61 -25.00
CA ASP A 22 2.46 23.16 -25.48
C ASP A 22 3.22 23.90 -24.38
N HIS A 23 2.83 23.71 -23.12
CA HIS A 23 3.40 24.37 -21.95
C HIS A 23 4.08 23.37 -21.01
N ILE A 24 4.99 23.91 -20.20
CA ILE A 24 5.43 23.32 -18.95
C ILE A 24 4.61 23.99 -17.85
N ALA A 25 3.91 23.19 -17.06
CA ALA A 25 3.05 23.65 -15.99
C ALA A 25 3.57 23.13 -14.66
N VAL A 26 3.69 24.03 -13.68
CA VAL A 26 4.16 23.74 -12.31
C VAL A 26 3.18 24.38 -11.33
N PHE A 27 2.92 23.69 -10.22
CA PHE A 27 2.09 24.19 -9.14
C PHE A 27 2.80 24.05 -7.79
N ALA A 28 2.78 25.09 -6.97
CA ALA A 28 3.37 25.08 -5.64
C ALA A 28 2.70 24.05 -4.71
N GLY A 29 3.50 23.27 -3.98
CA GLY A 29 3.03 22.20 -3.10
C GLY A 29 2.77 20.87 -3.81
N SER A 30 3.06 20.77 -5.12
CA SER A 30 3.04 19.51 -5.85
C SER A 30 4.45 18.97 -6.11
N ARG A 31 4.59 17.65 -6.13
CA ARG A 31 5.81 16.93 -6.60
C ARG A 31 5.82 16.69 -8.09
N TYR A 32 4.73 17.06 -8.76
CA TYR A 32 4.53 16.83 -10.16
C TYR A 32 4.52 18.12 -10.96
N ALA A 33 4.96 18.00 -12.20
CA ALA A 33 4.76 18.98 -13.24
C ALA A 33 4.06 18.32 -14.43
N TYR A 34 3.57 19.16 -15.35
CA TYR A 34 3.11 18.70 -16.65
C TYR A 34 3.99 19.29 -17.72
N VAL A 35 4.63 18.43 -18.51
CA VAL A 35 5.52 18.83 -19.60
C VAL A 35 4.93 18.30 -20.88
N ARG A 36 4.35 19.19 -21.70
CA ARG A 36 3.60 18.81 -22.89
C ARG A 36 2.62 17.67 -22.57
N TYR A 37 1.57 17.97 -21.79
CA TYR A 37 0.53 17.04 -21.31
C TYR A 37 0.98 15.83 -20.45
N ALA A 38 2.28 15.49 -20.37
CA ALA A 38 2.76 14.37 -19.58
C ALA A 38 3.03 14.77 -18.14
N LYS A 39 2.43 14.03 -17.20
CA LYS A 39 2.71 14.15 -15.76
C LYS A 39 4.13 13.63 -15.49
N VAL A 40 4.99 14.43 -14.88
CA VAL A 40 6.40 14.10 -14.60
C VAL A 40 6.74 14.49 -13.17
N ARG A 41 7.81 13.91 -12.61
CA ARG A 41 8.32 14.34 -11.30
C ARG A 41 9.17 15.60 -11.44
N LEU A 42 9.13 16.44 -10.41
CA LEU A 42 10.03 17.57 -10.27
C LEU A 42 11.45 17.11 -9.84
N ASP A 43 11.54 16.06 -9.02
CA ASP A 43 12.80 15.44 -8.61
C ASP A 43 12.69 13.91 -8.70
N GLU A 44 13.63 13.29 -9.43
CA GLU A 44 13.71 11.83 -9.57
C GLU A 44 14.55 11.18 -8.45
N ASP A 45 15.36 11.97 -7.74
CA ASP A 45 16.22 11.49 -6.66
C ASP A 45 15.53 11.67 -5.29
N ASP A 46 14.67 12.68 -5.15
CA ASP A 46 13.84 12.91 -3.95
C ASP A 46 12.34 12.78 -4.26
N LEU A 47 11.89 11.53 -4.40
CA LEU A 47 10.51 11.19 -4.73
C LEU A 47 9.48 11.67 -3.69
N ARG A 48 9.92 11.96 -2.46
CA ARG A 48 9.04 12.28 -1.32
C ARG A 48 9.01 13.76 -0.99
N ASN A 49 10.11 14.49 -1.18
CA ASN A 49 10.20 15.90 -0.78
C ASN A 49 10.58 16.86 -1.92
N GLY A 50 10.71 16.37 -3.16
CA GLY A 50 10.94 17.19 -4.35
C GLY A 50 9.73 18.04 -4.78
N GLU A 51 9.13 18.80 -3.86
CA GLU A 51 7.98 19.67 -4.11
C GLU A 51 8.39 21.03 -4.69
N ALA A 52 7.50 21.64 -5.47
CA ALA A 52 7.60 23.06 -5.76
C ALA A 52 7.17 23.88 -4.53
N GLU A 53 7.81 25.03 -4.29
CA GLU A 53 7.51 25.89 -3.15
C GLU A 53 7.07 27.29 -3.58
N LEU A 54 6.10 27.88 -2.88
CA LEU A 54 5.74 29.29 -3.05
C LEU A 54 6.51 30.16 -2.06
N ARG A 55 7.37 31.06 -2.56
CA ARG A 55 8.12 32.02 -1.73
C ARG A 55 8.01 33.41 -2.36
N ASP A 56 7.58 34.40 -1.58
CA ASP A 56 7.41 35.79 -2.04
C ASP A 56 6.60 35.89 -3.35
N ALA A 57 5.50 35.14 -3.43
CA ALA A 57 4.63 35.01 -4.61
C ALA A 57 5.29 34.42 -5.88
N ALA A 58 6.50 33.85 -5.77
CA ALA A 58 7.18 33.12 -6.84
C ALA A 58 7.24 31.62 -6.55
N VAL A 59 7.13 30.81 -7.61
CA VAL A 59 7.22 29.34 -7.51
C VAL A 59 8.65 28.90 -7.77
N PHE A 60 9.19 28.17 -6.81
CA PHE A 60 10.51 27.57 -6.83
C PHE A 60 10.40 26.07 -7.06
N VAL A 61 11.30 25.48 -7.85
CA VAL A 61 11.35 24.05 -8.15
C VAL A 61 12.72 23.47 -7.85
N PRO A 62 12.84 22.15 -7.62
CA PRO A 62 14.12 21.46 -7.59
C PRO A 62 14.99 21.80 -8.80
N ALA A 63 16.26 22.12 -8.55
CA ALA A 63 17.20 22.57 -9.59
C ALA A 63 17.28 21.65 -10.80
N ARG A 64 17.18 20.33 -10.56
CA ARG A 64 17.26 19.30 -11.60
C ARG A 64 16.11 19.40 -12.59
N PHE A 65 14.95 19.88 -12.16
CA PHE A 65 13.82 20.08 -13.04
C PHE A 65 14.12 21.10 -14.15
N LEU A 66 15.06 22.04 -13.94
CA LEU A 66 15.44 23.02 -14.97
C LEU A 66 15.99 22.40 -16.25
N GLY A 67 16.46 21.14 -16.21
CA GLY A 67 16.84 20.39 -17.40
C GLY A 67 15.72 20.32 -18.45
N VAL A 68 14.45 20.44 -18.03
CA VAL A 68 13.30 20.50 -18.94
C VAL A 68 13.31 21.74 -19.83
N LEU A 69 13.84 22.86 -19.34
CA LEU A 69 13.89 24.14 -20.07
C LEU A 69 14.99 24.12 -21.15
N ALA A 70 16.01 23.28 -20.97
CA ALA A 70 17.10 23.10 -21.93
C ALA A 70 16.73 22.15 -23.09
N SER A 71 15.64 21.38 -22.95
CA SER A 71 15.18 20.45 -23.98
C SER A 71 14.01 21.07 -24.75
N PRO A 72 14.16 21.39 -26.05
CA PRO A 72 13.10 22.04 -26.82
C PRO A 72 11.84 21.18 -26.97
N ALA A 73 11.94 19.86 -26.76
CA ALA A 73 10.82 18.92 -26.79
C ALA A 73 11.18 17.59 -26.10
N PRO A 74 11.27 17.52 -24.76
CA PRO A 74 11.52 16.25 -24.09
C PRO A 74 10.37 15.30 -24.44
N LYS A 75 10.71 14.08 -24.86
CA LYS A 75 9.73 13.06 -25.24
C LYS A 75 9.46 12.19 -24.02
N PRO A 76 8.24 12.23 -23.45
CA PRO A 76 7.84 11.31 -22.40
C PRO A 76 7.93 9.86 -22.90
N ASP A 77 8.28 8.95 -22.00
CA ASP A 77 8.13 7.52 -22.23
C ASP A 77 6.66 7.16 -22.49
N ALA A 78 6.42 6.10 -23.26
CA ALA A 78 5.06 5.64 -23.51
C ALA A 78 4.54 4.85 -22.31
N VAL A 79 3.28 5.04 -21.96
CA VAL A 79 2.57 4.12 -21.05
C VAL A 79 2.59 2.74 -21.71
N PRO A 80 3.03 1.68 -21.03
CA PRO A 80 2.97 0.33 -21.56
C PRO A 80 1.54 -0.01 -22.00
N ALA A 81 1.37 -0.62 -23.17
CA ALA A 81 0.05 -0.83 -23.78
C ALA A 81 -0.90 -1.64 -22.88
N ASP A 82 -0.34 -2.58 -22.13
CA ASP A 82 -1.04 -3.43 -21.17
C ASP A 82 -1.36 -2.70 -19.84
N LEU A 83 -0.79 -1.53 -19.62
CA LEU A 83 -1.06 -0.61 -18.51
C LEU A 83 -1.81 0.65 -18.95
N ALA A 84 -2.40 0.65 -20.15
CA ALA A 84 -3.20 1.78 -20.65
C ALA A 84 -4.29 2.28 -19.68
N PRO A 85 -4.97 1.44 -18.86
CA PRO A 85 -5.89 1.93 -17.83
C PRO A 85 -5.27 2.85 -16.76
N LEU A 86 -3.93 2.90 -16.66
CA LEU A 86 -3.20 3.79 -15.74
C LEU A 86 -2.73 5.09 -16.41
N ALA A 87 -3.08 5.35 -17.66
CA ALA A 87 -2.55 6.50 -18.40
C ALA A 87 -2.89 7.87 -17.76
N ASP A 88 -3.94 7.95 -16.96
CA ASP A 88 -4.34 9.17 -16.27
C ASP A 88 -3.44 9.54 -15.08
N ARG A 89 -2.82 8.53 -14.47
CA ARG A 89 -1.99 8.62 -13.26
C ARG A 89 -0.52 8.26 -13.50
N TRP A 90 -0.18 7.81 -14.70
CA TRP A 90 1.18 7.48 -15.09
C TRP A 90 2.11 8.67 -14.90
N VAL A 91 3.24 8.45 -14.23
CA VAL A 91 4.28 9.45 -14.04
C VAL A 91 5.42 9.12 -14.99
N HIS A 92 5.58 9.97 -15.99
CA HIS A 92 6.54 9.79 -17.08
C HIS A 92 7.96 10.15 -16.66
N THR A 93 8.92 9.49 -17.31
CA THR A 93 10.35 9.81 -17.22
C THR A 93 10.76 10.59 -18.47
N LEU A 94 11.50 11.69 -18.29
CA LEU A 94 11.94 12.54 -19.42
C LEU A 94 13.43 12.37 -19.76
N GLY A 95 14.21 11.67 -18.93
CA GLY A 95 15.66 11.53 -19.12
C GLY A 95 16.36 12.90 -19.12
N LEU A 96 16.00 13.76 -18.17
CA LEU A 96 16.53 15.13 -18.11
C LEU A 96 18.03 15.14 -17.81
N PRO A 97 18.80 16.10 -18.36
CA PRO A 97 20.19 16.26 -17.99
C PRO A 97 20.32 16.64 -16.51
N SER A 98 21.39 16.19 -15.85
CA SER A 98 21.68 16.58 -14.47
C SER A 98 21.85 18.09 -14.33
N ALA A 99 21.41 18.65 -13.20
CA ALA A 99 21.67 20.05 -12.89
C ALA A 99 23.19 20.32 -12.77
N PRO A 100 23.67 21.53 -13.12
CA PRO A 100 25.04 21.95 -12.84
C PRO A 100 25.36 21.86 -11.34
N THR A 101 26.60 21.49 -10.99
CA THR A 101 27.06 21.16 -9.62
C THR A 101 27.05 22.32 -8.61
N ASN A 102 26.66 23.53 -8.99
CA ASN A 102 26.59 24.71 -8.12
C ASN A 102 25.22 25.40 -8.16
N THR A 103 24.19 24.71 -8.65
CA THR A 103 22.84 25.28 -8.71
C THR A 103 22.21 25.26 -7.31
N PRO A 104 21.58 26.36 -6.84
CA PRO A 104 20.83 26.33 -5.58
C PRO A 104 19.81 25.19 -5.60
N ALA A 105 19.56 24.52 -4.46
CA ALA A 105 18.66 23.36 -4.41
C ALA A 105 17.28 23.65 -5.03
N LEU A 106 16.78 24.88 -4.84
CA LEU A 106 15.54 25.37 -5.40
C LEU A 106 15.78 26.63 -6.24
N VAL A 107 15.11 26.72 -7.40
CA VAL A 107 15.26 27.83 -8.34
C VAL A 107 13.90 28.39 -8.73
N ASN A 108 13.81 29.72 -8.84
CA ASN A 108 12.62 30.41 -9.34
C ASN A 108 12.33 29.99 -10.78
N PHE A 109 11.29 29.18 -10.97
CA PHE A 109 10.98 28.56 -12.26
C PHE A 109 10.61 29.59 -13.33
N ALA A 110 9.80 30.58 -12.95
CA ALA A 110 9.37 31.65 -13.86
C ALA A 110 10.55 32.49 -14.36
N ALA A 111 11.50 32.82 -13.47
CA ALA A 111 12.70 33.55 -13.85
C ALA A 111 13.56 32.72 -14.81
N ALA A 112 13.82 31.45 -14.48
CA ALA A 112 14.60 30.54 -15.32
C ALA A 112 13.98 30.36 -16.71
N ALA A 113 12.66 30.12 -16.80
CA ALA A 113 11.96 29.95 -18.07
C ALA A 113 12.03 31.18 -18.99
N ARG A 114 12.00 32.40 -18.42
CA ARG A 114 12.17 33.63 -19.22
C ARG A 114 13.57 33.73 -19.84
N THR A 115 14.61 33.24 -19.16
CA THR A 115 15.98 33.24 -19.72
C THR A 115 16.13 32.34 -20.93
N THR A 116 15.25 31.34 -21.09
CA THR A 116 15.21 30.46 -22.28
C THR A 116 14.26 30.96 -23.36
N GLY A 117 13.75 32.20 -23.24
CA GLY A 117 12.84 32.82 -24.20
C GLY A 117 11.40 32.33 -24.14
N LEU A 118 11.01 31.55 -23.12
CA LEU A 118 9.62 31.13 -22.94
C LEU A 118 8.78 32.28 -22.39
N VAL A 119 7.53 32.33 -22.83
CA VAL A 119 6.51 33.21 -22.27
C VAL A 119 5.94 32.57 -21.00
N VAL A 120 5.92 33.33 -19.92
CA VAL A 120 5.50 32.84 -18.59
C VAL A 120 4.20 33.50 -18.15
N SER A 121 3.23 32.67 -17.79
CA SER A 121 1.98 33.04 -17.13
C SER A 121 1.98 32.55 -15.68
N THR A 122 1.56 33.39 -14.74
CA THR A 122 1.52 33.06 -13.31
C THR A 122 0.15 33.36 -12.71
N HIS A 123 -0.31 32.55 -11.76
CA HIS A 123 -1.53 32.80 -10.99
C HIS A 123 -1.20 32.87 -9.48
N PRO A 124 -1.84 33.77 -8.69
CA PRO A 124 -1.57 33.92 -7.25
C PRO A 124 -1.74 32.65 -6.41
N ARG A 125 -2.52 31.67 -6.89
CA ARG A 125 -2.67 30.35 -6.26
C ARG A 125 -1.44 29.43 -6.42
N GLY A 126 -0.33 29.92 -6.95
CA GLY A 126 0.91 29.16 -7.09
C GLY A 126 1.04 28.35 -8.38
N LEU A 127 0.26 28.67 -9.42
CA LEU A 127 0.38 28.05 -10.75
C LEU A 127 1.32 28.87 -11.63
N VAL A 128 2.25 28.20 -12.31
CA VAL A 128 3.12 28.79 -13.34
C VAL A 128 3.06 27.96 -14.62
N LEU A 129 2.80 28.62 -15.75
CA LEU A 129 2.88 28.04 -17.09
C LEU A 129 4.02 28.71 -17.86
N ALA A 130 4.87 27.92 -18.51
CA ALA A 130 5.92 28.38 -19.40
C ALA A 130 5.79 27.73 -20.77
N GLY A 131 5.68 28.51 -21.84
CA GLY A 131 5.46 27.98 -23.19
C GLY A 131 5.67 29.02 -24.30
N PRO A 132 5.30 28.70 -25.55
CA PRO A 132 5.52 29.57 -26.71
C PRO A 132 4.60 30.81 -26.73
N ALA A 133 3.51 30.79 -25.95
CA ALA A 133 2.53 31.87 -25.90
C ALA A 133 1.99 32.06 -24.47
N ALA A 134 1.57 33.29 -24.17
CA ALA A 134 0.91 33.60 -22.91
C ALA A 134 -0.49 32.96 -22.85
N ILE A 135 -0.84 32.43 -21.68
CA ILE A 135 -2.21 32.07 -21.32
C ILE A 135 -2.66 33.07 -20.25
N ASP A 136 -3.76 33.78 -20.49
CA ASP A 136 -4.35 34.66 -19.49
C ASP A 136 -5.09 33.82 -18.43
N LEU A 137 -4.37 33.45 -17.38
CA LEU A 137 -4.90 32.64 -16.28
C LEU A 137 -5.98 33.37 -15.47
N ALA A 138 -5.97 34.71 -15.45
CA ALA A 138 -6.95 35.51 -14.72
C ALA A 138 -8.29 35.61 -15.48
N ALA A 139 -8.25 35.52 -16.81
CA ALA A 139 -9.44 35.51 -17.65
C ALA A 139 -10.08 34.11 -17.81
N LEU A 140 -9.47 33.04 -17.29
CA LEU A 140 -10.06 31.71 -17.36
C LEU A 140 -11.32 31.62 -16.46
N PRO A 141 -12.38 30.92 -16.91
CA PRO A 141 -13.47 30.52 -16.03
C PRO A 141 -12.94 29.75 -14.82
N ALA A 142 -13.51 29.99 -13.64
CA ALA A 142 -13.03 29.43 -12.38
C ALA A 142 -12.96 27.89 -12.41
N GLU A 143 -13.95 27.22 -13.03
CA GLU A 143 -14.00 25.77 -13.14
C GLU A 143 -12.85 25.21 -13.99
N ARG A 144 -12.43 25.96 -15.02
CA ARG A 144 -11.32 25.56 -15.90
C ARG A 144 -9.97 25.77 -15.22
N LEU A 145 -9.82 26.83 -14.44
CA LEU A 145 -8.65 27.04 -13.60
C LEU A 145 -8.56 25.97 -12.51
N ASP A 146 -9.67 25.67 -11.85
CA ASP A 146 -9.75 24.61 -10.83
C ASP A 146 -9.38 23.25 -11.45
N ALA A 147 -9.94 22.89 -12.61
CA ALA A 147 -9.57 21.66 -13.32
C ALA A 147 -8.07 21.59 -13.65
N LEU A 148 -7.45 22.72 -14.02
CA LEU A 148 -6.01 22.79 -14.26
C LEU A 148 -5.20 22.59 -12.98
N ILE A 149 -5.63 23.17 -11.85
CA ILE A 149 -4.95 23.01 -10.56
C ILE A 149 -5.07 21.58 -10.05
N THR A 150 -6.23 20.92 -10.19
CA THR A 150 -6.41 19.53 -9.76
C THR A 150 -5.54 18.51 -10.49
N LEU A 151 -4.95 18.87 -11.64
CA LEU A 151 -3.95 18.01 -12.29
C LEU A 151 -2.74 17.75 -11.36
N PHE A 152 -2.43 18.72 -10.50
CA PHE A 152 -1.26 18.70 -9.63
C PHE A 152 -1.51 18.00 -8.29
N ASP A 153 -2.71 17.46 -8.08
CA ASP A 153 -2.99 16.62 -6.93
C ASP A 153 -2.02 15.42 -6.92
N THR A 154 -1.52 15.16 -5.73
CA THR A 154 -0.75 13.95 -5.44
C THR A 154 -1.66 12.92 -4.77
N PRO A 155 -1.30 11.64 -4.81
CA PRO A 155 -2.03 10.63 -4.04
C PRO A 155 -2.18 10.95 -2.55
N GLU A 156 -1.29 11.78 -1.99
CA GLU A 156 -1.26 12.18 -0.58
C GLU A 156 -1.87 13.55 -0.28
N LYS A 157 -2.00 14.43 -1.28
CA LYS A 157 -2.27 15.85 -1.03
C LYS A 157 -2.94 16.52 -2.22
N PHE A 158 -4.01 17.26 -1.94
CA PHE A 158 -4.63 18.18 -2.89
C PHE A 158 -3.75 19.42 -3.10
N ALA A 159 -3.59 19.83 -4.35
CA ALA A 159 -2.93 21.07 -4.74
C ALA A 159 -3.68 22.28 -4.14
N ASP A 160 -5.02 22.26 -4.19
CA ASP A 160 -5.86 23.22 -3.49
C ASP A 160 -7.07 22.49 -2.87
N PRO A 161 -7.06 22.23 -1.55
CA PRO A 161 -8.10 21.44 -0.89
C PRO A 161 -9.49 22.09 -0.97
N ALA A 162 -9.57 23.41 -1.16
CA ALA A 162 -10.86 24.09 -1.26
C ALA A 162 -11.61 23.72 -2.55
N ILE A 163 -10.90 23.29 -3.61
CA ILE A 163 -11.53 22.80 -4.84
C ILE A 163 -12.34 21.54 -4.54
N ALA A 164 -11.76 20.57 -3.83
CA ALA A 164 -12.41 19.30 -3.50
C ALA A 164 -13.68 19.52 -2.68
N THR A 165 -13.63 20.36 -1.63
CA THR A 165 -14.80 20.69 -0.81
C THR A 165 -15.92 21.39 -1.60
N ARG A 166 -15.60 22.19 -2.64
CA ARG A 166 -16.62 22.82 -3.50
C ARG A 166 -17.14 21.93 -4.63
N SER A 167 -16.35 20.96 -5.08
CA SER A 167 -16.61 20.24 -6.34
C SER A 167 -17.10 18.80 -6.14
N LEU A 168 -16.71 18.16 -5.04
CA LEU A 168 -17.12 16.79 -4.72
C LEU A 168 -18.36 16.82 -3.85
N ALA A 169 -19.48 16.29 -4.35
CA ALA A 169 -20.81 16.44 -3.73
C ALA A 169 -20.83 16.07 -2.23
N THR A 170 -20.14 15.00 -1.85
CA THR A 170 -20.09 14.54 -0.45
C THR A 170 -19.27 15.46 0.44
N LEU A 171 -18.13 15.97 -0.04
CA LEU A 171 -17.35 16.96 0.71
C LEU A 171 -18.06 18.32 0.76
N THR A 172 -18.82 18.68 -0.29
CA THR A 172 -19.67 19.88 -0.28
C THR A 172 -20.77 19.77 0.77
N ARG A 173 -21.41 18.61 0.90
CA ARG A 173 -22.39 18.37 1.98
C ARG A 173 -21.74 18.40 3.36
N GLN A 174 -20.54 17.86 3.48
CA GLN A 174 -19.78 17.91 4.72
C GLN A 174 -19.39 19.35 5.05
N GLY A 175 -19.03 20.18 4.07
CA GLY A 175 -18.49 21.52 4.32
C GLY A 175 -17.05 21.47 4.90
N PRO A 176 -16.44 22.63 5.16
CA PRO A 176 -15.14 22.68 5.81
C PRO A 176 -15.21 22.11 7.23
N TRP A 177 -14.13 21.46 7.68
CA TRP A 177 -14.08 20.84 9.01
C TRP A 177 -14.28 21.86 10.15
N THR A 178 -13.95 23.14 9.92
CA THR A 178 -14.15 24.25 10.86
C THR A 178 -15.62 24.53 11.16
N ASP A 179 -16.55 24.09 10.31
CA ASP A 179 -17.99 24.19 10.57
C ASP A 179 -18.43 23.18 11.63
N HIS A 180 -17.65 22.11 11.85
CA HIS A 180 -17.97 20.98 12.74
C HIS A 180 -17.09 20.90 13.97
N ALA A 181 -15.89 21.49 13.92
CA ALA A 181 -14.95 21.50 15.03
C ALA A 181 -14.64 22.92 15.50
N ARG A 182 -14.67 23.14 16.81
CA ARG A 182 -14.24 24.41 17.40
C ARG A 182 -12.72 24.48 17.38
N ALA A 183 -12.17 25.42 16.61
CA ALA A 183 -10.76 25.77 16.64
C ALA A 183 -10.61 27.25 17.06
N THR A 184 -9.65 27.51 17.93
CA THR A 184 -9.25 28.87 18.29
C THR A 184 -8.51 29.53 17.12
N PRO A 185 -8.49 30.86 17.00
CA PRO A 185 -7.66 31.56 16.02
C PRO A 185 -6.19 31.14 16.07
N GLU A 186 -5.67 30.86 17.26
CA GLU A 186 -4.30 30.38 17.47
C GLU A 186 -4.09 28.97 16.88
N GLN A 187 -5.05 28.07 17.05
CA GLN A 187 -5.01 26.73 16.43
C GLN A 187 -5.11 26.79 14.91
N LEU A 188 -5.95 27.69 14.37
CA LEU A 188 -6.05 27.89 12.92
C LEU A 188 -4.75 28.49 12.36
N ALA A 189 -4.20 29.50 13.02
CA ALA A 189 -2.92 30.10 12.63
C ALA A 189 -1.75 29.11 12.72
N ALA A 190 -1.83 28.09 13.59
CA ALA A 190 -0.86 27.01 13.66
C ALA A 190 -0.92 26.07 12.43
N LEU A 191 -2.07 25.95 11.76
CA LEU A 191 -2.21 25.16 10.53
C LEU A 191 -1.64 25.86 9.30
N ASP A 192 -1.51 27.19 9.34
CA ASP A 192 -0.87 27.99 8.27
C ASP A 192 0.67 28.01 8.39
N GLN A 193 1.22 27.45 9.47
CA GLN A 193 2.67 27.29 9.62
C GLN A 193 3.18 26.14 8.74
N PRO A 194 4.49 26.13 8.40
CA PRO A 194 5.10 24.96 7.77
C PRO A 194 4.80 23.69 8.57
N GLU A 195 4.58 22.57 7.85
CA GLU A 195 4.31 21.29 8.48
C GLU A 195 5.40 20.96 9.52
N VAL A 196 4.96 20.57 10.71
CA VAL A 196 5.87 20.18 11.79
C VAL A 196 6.70 19.00 11.33
N ARG A 197 8.03 19.18 11.31
CA ARG A 197 8.96 18.06 11.15
C ARG A 197 9.03 17.27 12.44
N TRP A 198 8.39 16.11 12.43
CA TRP A 198 8.38 15.21 13.57
C TRP A 198 9.75 14.53 13.71
N PRO A 199 10.38 14.55 14.90
CA PRO A 199 11.66 13.88 15.10
C PRO A 199 11.47 12.38 14.95
N THR A 200 12.33 11.75 14.15
CA THR A 200 12.39 10.28 14.04
C THR A 200 13.54 9.76 14.88
N VAL A 201 13.43 8.50 15.30
CA VAL A 201 14.53 7.84 16.01
C VAL A 201 15.74 7.72 15.06
N PRO A 202 16.92 8.24 15.43
CA PRO A 202 18.08 8.18 14.56
C PRO A 202 18.58 6.73 14.45
N ALA A 203 18.95 6.30 13.24
CA ALA A 203 19.47 4.95 12.99
C ALA A 203 20.71 4.60 13.85
N ALA A 204 21.49 5.60 14.28
CA ALA A 204 22.61 5.42 15.21
C ALA A 204 22.22 4.93 16.61
N SER A 205 20.93 5.02 16.97
CA SER A 205 20.39 4.50 18.24
C SER A 205 19.90 3.06 18.15
N TYR A 206 19.91 2.46 16.94
CA TYR A 206 19.41 1.11 16.76
C TYR A 206 20.35 0.09 17.39
N ASP A 207 19.80 -0.81 18.20
CA ASP A 207 20.54 -1.88 18.88
C ASP A 207 20.25 -3.25 18.24
N PHE A 208 21.23 -3.77 17.52
CA PHE A 208 21.17 -5.09 16.90
C PHE A 208 21.78 -6.19 17.77
N THR A 209 22.04 -5.94 19.06
CA THR A 209 22.57 -6.95 19.96
C THR A 209 21.64 -8.17 20.01
N GLY A 210 22.22 -9.34 19.73
CA GLY A 210 21.48 -10.60 19.68
C GLY A 210 20.55 -10.77 18.47
N PHE A 211 20.55 -9.84 17.51
CA PHE A 211 19.79 -9.99 16.26
C PHE A 211 20.35 -11.12 15.39
N ASN A 212 19.50 -12.05 14.99
CA ASN A 212 19.85 -13.18 14.15
C ASN A 212 19.66 -12.85 12.67
N SER A 213 20.64 -12.15 12.10
CA SER A 213 20.63 -11.73 10.69
C SER A 213 20.59 -12.89 9.70
N ALA A 214 21.03 -14.09 10.10
CA ALA A 214 20.99 -15.28 9.24
C ALA A 214 19.55 -15.68 8.85
N LEU A 215 18.53 -15.24 9.61
CA LEU A 215 17.13 -15.50 9.29
C LEU A 215 16.56 -14.61 8.19
N LEU A 216 17.26 -13.54 7.80
CA LEU A 216 16.86 -12.70 6.66
C LEU A 216 17.07 -13.41 5.32
N GLY A 217 17.81 -14.51 5.29
CA GLY A 217 18.12 -15.25 4.07
C GLY A 217 19.05 -14.47 3.14
N SER A 218 19.12 -14.91 1.90
CA SER A 218 19.91 -14.27 0.86
C SER A 218 19.29 -12.94 0.39
N ALA A 219 20.10 -12.13 -0.29
CA ALA A 219 19.63 -10.90 -0.94
C ALA A 219 18.50 -11.21 -1.96
N PRO A 220 17.59 -10.26 -2.22
CA PRO A 220 16.56 -10.43 -3.23
C PRO A 220 17.18 -10.77 -4.59
N PRO A 221 16.64 -11.73 -5.35
CA PRO A 221 17.10 -12.03 -6.70
C PRO A 221 16.74 -10.88 -7.66
N PRO A 222 17.25 -10.92 -8.91
CA PRO A 222 16.90 -9.96 -9.95
C PRO A 222 15.38 -9.80 -10.17
N PRO A 223 14.92 -8.66 -10.71
CA PRO A 223 13.51 -8.45 -11.03
C PRO A 223 12.89 -9.57 -11.88
N GLY A 224 11.74 -10.09 -11.45
CA GLY A 224 11.00 -11.16 -12.14
C GLY A 224 11.40 -12.59 -11.75
N GLU A 225 12.41 -12.75 -10.89
CA GLU A 225 12.75 -14.01 -10.25
C GLU A 225 12.09 -14.11 -8.87
N TYR A 226 11.56 -15.29 -8.53
CA TYR A 226 10.74 -15.52 -7.34
C TYR A 226 11.12 -16.83 -6.65
N PRO A 227 10.99 -16.95 -5.32
CA PRO A 227 10.56 -15.92 -4.37
C PRO A 227 11.60 -14.81 -4.19
N ARG A 228 11.15 -13.62 -3.76
CA ARG A 228 11.99 -12.43 -3.59
C ARG A 228 11.56 -11.49 -2.47
N ILE A 229 10.36 -11.59 -1.90
CA ILE A 229 9.92 -10.68 -0.83
C ILE A 229 10.57 -11.06 0.50
N LEU A 230 10.30 -12.28 1.00
CA LEU A 230 10.70 -12.72 2.35
C LEU A 230 11.96 -13.59 2.38
N PHE A 231 12.19 -14.34 1.30
CA PHE A 231 13.36 -15.19 1.10
C PHE A 231 13.58 -15.35 -0.42
N SER A 232 14.70 -15.93 -0.82
CA SER A 232 14.97 -16.29 -2.22
C SER A 232 14.83 -17.79 -2.44
N ALA A 233 14.78 -18.22 -3.71
CA ALA A 233 14.75 -19.65 -4.05
C ALA A 233 15.91 -20.44 -3.43
N ALA A 234 17.09 -19.84 -3.30
CA ALA A 234 18.27 -20.44 -2.68
C ALA A 234 18.10 -20.73 -1.18
N ASP A 235 17.20 -20.03 -0.49
CA ASP A 235 16.97 -20.18 0.95
C ASP A 235 15.98 -21.32 1.27
N VAL A 236 15.17 -21.73 0.28
CA VAL A 236 14.09 -22.72 0.45
C VAL A 236 14.58 -24.05 1.04
N PRO A 237 15.71 -24.65 0.60
CA PRO A 237 16.21 -25.89 1.20
C PRO A 237 16.50 -25.77 2.71
N ALA A 238 17.10 -24.66 3.13
CA ALA A 238 17.41 -24.41 4.54
C ALA A 238 16.14 -24.18 5.37
N LEU A 239 15.17 -23.43 4.82
CA LEU A 239 13.85 -23.22 5.44
C LEU A 239 13.10 -24.54 5.62
N ALA A 240 13.05 -25.36 4.57
CA ALA A 240 12.41 -26.67 4.60
C ALA A 240 13.08 -27.61 5.62
N ALA A 241 14.41 -27.65 5.66
CA ALA A 241 15.15 -28.44 6.65
C ALA A 241 14.84 -27.99 8.08
N ARG A 242 14.79 -26.68 8.33
CA ARG A 242 14.43 -26.13 9.64
C ARG A 242 13.02 -26.51 10.08
N LEU A 243 12.03 -26.37 9.19
CA LEU A 243 10.64 -26.75 9.50
C LEU A 243 10.52 -28.24 9.83
N ARG A 244 11.23 -29.10 9.09
CA ARG A 244 11.25 -30.55 9.36
C ARG A 244 11.98 -30.91 10.65
N ALA A 245 12.97 -30.12 11.07
CA ALA A 245 13.73 -30.36 12.29
C ALA A 245 13.00 -29.87 13.56
N GLN A 246 12.05 -28.93 13.44
CA GLN A 246 11.37 -28.31 14.57
C GLN A 246 9.94 -28.85 14.74
N ARG A 247 9.56 -29.20 15.98
CA ARG A 247 8.22 -29.75 16.26
C ARG A 247 7.08 -28.82 15.83
N LEU A 248 7.20 -27.52 16.08
CA LEU A 248 6.19 -26.54 15.67
C LEU A 248 6.09 -26.48 14.13
N GLY A 249 7.23 -26.45 13.43
CA GLY A 249 7.27 -26.47 11.97
C GLY A 249 6.62 -27.73 11.39
N GLN A 250 6.88 -28.90 11.97
CA GLN A 250 6.21 -30.15 11.60
C GLN A 250 4.70 -30.08 11.80
N LEU A 251 4.23 -29.57 12.95
CA LEU A 251 2.81 -29.43 13.25
C LEU A 251 2.12 -28.47 12.28
N SER A 252 2.74 -27.34 11.96
CA SER A 252 2.20 -26.39 10.97
C SER A 252 2.09 -27.02 9.58
N LEU A 253 3.09 -27.81 9.14
CA LEU A 253 3.02 -28.50 7.85
C LEU A 253 1.90 -29.56 7.83
N ILE A 254 1.74 -30.31 8.93
CA ILE A 254 0.66 -31.30 9.07
C ILE A 254 -0.71 -30.62 9.05
N GLU A 255 -0.89 -29.54 9.80
CA GLU A 255 -2.14 -28.79 9.83
C GLU A 255 -2.53 -28.26 8.44
N ILE A 256 -1.58 -27.64 7.74
CA ILE A 256 -1.78 -27.15 6.37
C ILE A 256 -2.20 -28.31 5.45
N GLU A 257 -1.48 -29.43 5.51
CA GLU A 257 -1.76 -30.60 4.70
C GLU A 257 -3.15 -31.21 4.99
N GLU A 258 -3.50 -31.40 6.25
CA GLU A 258 -4.80 -31.96 6.65
C GLU A 258 -5.97 -31.05 6.26
N LEU A 259 -5.83 -29.72 6.46
CA LEU A 259 -6.85 -28.76 6.05
C LEU A 259 -7.07 -28.78 4.54
N PHE A 260 -6.00 -28.82 3.73
CA PHE A 260 -6.15 -28.87 2.27
C PHE A 260 -6.62 -30.23 1.77
N ARG A 261 -6.19 -31.35 2.36
CA ARG A 261 -6.72 -32.68 2.05
C ARG A 261 -8.22 -32.78 2.30
N ALA A 262 -8.72 -32.19 3.38
CA ALA A 262 -10.14 -32.16 3.70
C ALA A 262 -10.96 -31.14 2.87
N SER A 263 -10.31 -30.34 2.02
CA SER A 263 -10.95 -29.28 1.23
C SER A 263 -10.36 -29.19 -0.19
N TRP A 264 -9.46 -28.23 -0.43
CA TRP A 264 -8.92 -27.84 -1.74
C TRP A 264 -8.27 -28.97 -2.56
N TRP A 265 -7.82 -30.05 -1.93
CA TRP A 265 -7.21 -31.19 -2.61
C TRP A 265 -8.15 -32.39 -2.79
N ASP A 266 -9.35 -32.35 -2.22
CA ASP A 266 -10.41 -33.32 -2.47
C ASP A 266 -11.40 -32.75 -3.50
N PRO A 267 -11.38 -33.23 -4.76
CA PRO A 267 -12.27 -32.75 -5.81
C PRO A 267 -13.77 -32.94 -5.52
N SER A 268 -14.13 -33.78 -4.54
CA SER A 268 -15.53 -33.97 -4.13
C SER A 268 -16.07 -32.83 -3.26
N THR A 269 -15.18 -32.01 -2.68
CA THR A 269 -15.56 -30.83 -1.89
C THR A 269 -15.82 -29.63 -2.80
N SER A 270 -16.51 -28.61 -2.26
CA SER A 270 -16.73 -27.36 -3.01
C SER A 270 -15.42 -26.65 -3.38
N ASP A 271 -14.43 -26.67 -2.48
CA ASP A 271 -13.14 -26.01 -2.71
C ASP A 271 -12.28 -26.80 -3.70
N GLY A 272 -12.24 -28.12 -3.60
CA GLY A 272 -11.49 -28.94 -4.55
C GLY A 272 -12.07 -28.89 -5.96
N ALA A 273 -13.41 -28.86 -6.11
CA ALA A 273 -14.05 -28.66 -7.40
C ALA A 273 -13.71 -27.28 -8.02
N LEU A 274 -13.64 -26.23 -7.20
CA LEU A 274 -13.17 -24.91 -7.63
C LEU A 274 -11.68 -24.94 -8.01
N PHE A 275 -10.83 -25.57 -7.21
CA PHE A 275 -9.40 -25.69 -7.45
C PHE A 275 -9.10 -26.34 -8.80
N VAL A 276 -9.78 -27.44 -9.12
CA VAL A 276 -9.65 -28.14 -10.41
C VAL A 276 -9.97 -27.20 -11.58
N LYS A 277 -11.05 -26.42 -11.49
CA LYS A 277 -11.44 -25.45 -12.53
C LYS A 277 -10.42 -24.34 -12.69
N LEU A 278 -9.98 -23.74 -11.57
CA LEU A 278 -8.97 -22.67 -11.58
C LEU A 278 -7.63 -23.17 -12.16
N ALA A 279 -7.16 -24.34 -11.72
CA ALA A 279 -5.93 -24.95 -12.19
C ALA A 279 -5.99 -25.34 -13.68
N ALA A 280 -7.19 -25.66 -14.18
CA ALA A 280 -7.43 -25.94 -15.60
C ALA A 280 -7.56 -24.67 -16.48
N GLY A 281 -7.53 -23.47 -15.89
CA GLY A 281 -7.68 -22.23 -16.66
C GLY A 281 -9.12 -21.84 -16.98
N ASP A 282 -10.12 -22.44 -16.31
CA ASP A 282 -11.53 -22.22 -16.62
C ASP A 282 -12.02 -20.83 -16.18
N THR A 283 -11.99 -19.87 -17.10
CA THR A 283 -12.56 -18.53 -16.86
C THR A 283 -14.02 -18.39 -17.31
N ALA A 284 -14.57 -19.37 -18.04
CA ALA A 284 -15.89 -19.27 -18.64
C ALA A 284 -16.99 -19.74 -17.68
N ASN A 285 -16.71 -20.76 -16.87
CA ASN A 285 -17.69 -21.37 -15.96
C ASN A 285 -17.49 -20.95 -14.50
N LEU A 286 -16.61 -19.98 -14.25
CA LEU A 286 -16.38 -19.41 -12.94
C LEU A 286 -16.93 -17.99 -12.88
N LYS A 287 -17.85 -17.77 -11.94
CA LYS A 287 -18.36 -16.44 -11.61
C LYS A 287 -17.99 -16.15 -10.17
N LEU A 288 -17.22 -15.08 -9.97
CA LEU A 288 -16.96 -14.56 -8.63
C LEU A 288 -18.30 -14.18 -7.99
N GLY A 289 -18.40 -14.37 -6.68
CA GLY A 289 -19.53 -13.86 -5.92
C GLY A 289 -19.74 -12.38 -6.25
N ASP A 290 -21.00 -11.98 -6.42
CA ASP A 290 -21.31 -10.55 -6.45
C ASP A 290 -20.79 -9.97 -5.13
N ILE A 291 -19.76 -9.14 -5.23
CA ILE A 291 -19.41 -8.26 -4.12
C ILE A 291 -20.44 -7.15 -4.25
N ASP A 292 -21.62 -7.35 -3.66
CA ASP A 292 -22.64 -6.32 -3.61
C ASP A 292 -22.09 -5.19 -2.73
N TRP A 293 -21.60 -4.14 -3.39
CA TRP A 293 -21.10 -2.93 -2.77
C TRP A 293 -22.18 -2.19 -1.97
N SER A 294 -23.46 -2.58 -2.09
CA SER A 294 -24.53 -1.98 -1.31
C SER A 294 -24.44 -2.40 0.17
N ALA A 295 -24.86 -1.49 1.05
CA ALA A 295 -24.85 -1.62 2.52
C ALA A 295 -25.49 -2.91 3.10
N LYS A 296 -26.11 -3.76 2.28
CA LYS A 296 -26.75 -5.02 2.69
C LYS A 296 -25.76 -6.08 3.21
N HIS A 297 -24.48 -6.02 2.85
CA HIS A 297 -23.46 -6.94 3.37
C HIS A 297 -22.90 -6.56 4.75
N PHE A 298 -23.11 -5.33 5.22
CA PHE A 298 -22.76 -4.93 6.60
C PHE A 298 -23.92 -5.12 7.60
N SER A 299 -24.98 -5.86 7.22
CA SER A 299 -26.00 -6.22 8.20
C SER A 299 -25.41 -7.14 9.28
N PRO A 300 -25.85 -7.03 10.55
CA PRO A 300 -25.41 -7.92 11.62
C PRO A 300 -25.57 -9.42 11.32
N ALA A 301 -26.50 -9.77 10.42
CA ALA A 301 -26.75 -11.13 9.98
C ALA A 301 -25.73 -11.67 8.95
N ASN A 302 -24.89 -10.80 8.36
CA ASN A 302 -23.93 -11.13 7.31
C ASN A 302 -22.48 -10.83 7.72
N ARG A 303 -22.21 -10.72 9.03
CA ARG A 303 -20.89 -10.41 9.63
C ARG A 303 -19.75 -11.38 9.26
N PHE A 304 -20.06 -12.44 8.51
CA PHE A 304 -19.11 -13.45 8.02
C PHE A 304 -19.21 -13.68 6.51
N ALA A 305 -19.67 -12.68 5.73
CA ALA A 305 -19.53 -12.74 4.27
C ALA A 305 -18.05 -12.79 3.91
N LEU A 306 -17.53 -14.01 3.69
CA LEU A 306 -16.13 -14.24 3.33
C LEU A 306 -15.85 -13.52 2.00
N PRO A 307 -14.98 -12.52 1.98
CA PRO A 307 -14.69 -11.81 0.77
C PRO A 307 -13.92 -12.73 -0.20
N HIS A 308 -14.04 -12.49 -1.50
CA HIS A 308 -13.32 -13.23 -2.55
C HIS A 308 -13.70 -14.72 -2.70
N VAL A 309 -14.96 -15.07 -2.47
CA VAL A 309 -15.51 -16.40 -2.79
C VAL A 309 -16.22 -16.42 -4.15
N PHE A 310 -16.36 -17.60 -4.75
CA PHE A 310 -17.12 -17.81 -5.99
C PHE A 310 -18.61 -18.07 -5.72
N ASN A 311 -19.46 -17.78 -6.70
CA ASN A 311 -20.89 -18.06 -6.60
C ASN A 311 -21.14 -19.55 -6.31
N GLY A 312 -21.84 -19.83 -5.21
CA GLY A 312 -22.15 -21.20 -4.77
C GLY A 312 -21.00 -21.94 -4.08
N GLN A 313 -19.84 -21.29 -3.89
CA GLN A 313 -18.73 -21.88 -3.13
C GLN A 313 -19.11 -22.07 -1.66
N LYS A 314 -18.75 -23.22 -1.09
CA LYS A 314 -18.86 -23.53 0.33
C LYS A 314 -17.45 -23.72 0.91
N PRO A 315 -16.84 -22.67 1.50
CA PRO A 315 -15.52 -22.74 2.10
C PRO A 315 -15.40 -23.89 3.10
N GLY A 316 -14.41 -24.77 2.90
CA GLY A 316 -14.11 -25.91 3.76
C GLY A 316 -13.10 -25.61 4.87
N ILE A 317 -12.41 -24.46 4.80
CA ILE A 317 -11.47 -23.99 5.83
C ILE A 317 -12.07 -22.77 6.52
N TYR A 318 -12.02 -22.74 7.84
CA TYR A 318 -12.47 -21.59 8.61
C TYR A 318 -11.57 -20.38 8.37
N ASN A 319 -12.17 -19.23 8.13
CA ASN A 319 -11.50 -17.95 7.97
C ASN A 319 -12.33 -16.87 8.67
N THR A 320 -11.64 -15.93 9.33
CA THR A 320 -12.25 -14.97 10.23
C THR A 320 -12.60 -13.63 9.57
N HIS A 321 -11.96 -13.24 8.46
CA HIS A 321 -12.19 -11.93 7.82
C HIS A 321 -11.38 -11.66 6.53
N VAL A 322 -10.55 -12.59 6.06
CA VAL A 322 -9.60 -12.31 4.96
C VAL A 322 -10.05 -12.93 3.64
N ALA A 323 -9.38 -12.55 2.55
CA ALA A 323 -9.74 -12.97 1.19
C ALA A 323 -9.49 -14.47 0.97
N TYR A 324 -10.55 -15.27 1.18
CA TYR A 324 -10.48 -16.73 1.35
C TYR A 324 -9.69 -17.46 0.26
N VAL A 325 -10.12 -17.33 -1.00
CA VAL A 325 -9.51 -18.05 -2.14
C VAL A 325 -8.02 -17.71 -2.31
N PRO A 326 -7.62 -16.44 -2.49
CA PRO A 326 -6.21 -16.10 -2.69
C PRO A 326 -5.35 -16.37 -1.45
N GLU A 327 -5.89 -16.30 -0.24
CA GLU A 327 -5.15 -16.74 0.97
C GLU A 327 -4.84 -18.24 0.93
N CYS A 328 -5.84 -19.07 0.63
CA CYS A 328 -5.66 -20.51 0.51
C CYS A 328 -4.66 -20.84 -0.60
N LEU A 329 -4.79 -20.21 -1.77
CA LEU A 329 -3.87 -20.42 -2.90
C LEU A 329 -2.43 -19.96 -2.61
N GLY A 330 -2.25 -18.80 -1.97
CA GLY A 330 -0.93 -18.33 -1.55
C GLY A 330 -0.28 -19.26 -0.54
N THR A 331 -1.05 -19.74 0.45
CA THR A 331 -0.59 -20.72 1.44
C THR A 331 -0.26 -22.08 0.81
N MET A 332 -1.06 -22.56 -0.15
CA MET A 332 -0.75 -23.77 -0.93
C MET A 332 0.56 -23.61 -1.71
N ALA A 333 0.82 -22.45 -2.31
CA ALA A 333 2.06 -22.19 -3.03
C ALA A 333 3.28 -22.23 -2.09
N LEU A 334 3.17 -21.60 -0.91
CA LEU A 334 4.19 -21.67 0.13
C LEU A 334 4.43 -23.12 0.58
N TYR A 335 3.36 -23.89 0.82
CA TYR A 335 3.45 -25.30 1.18
C TYR A 335 4.21 -26.10 0.12
N CYS A 336 3.86 -25.96 -1.16
CA CYS A 336 4.52 -26.64 -2.27
C CYS A 336 6.02 -26.30 -2.35
N LEU A 337 6.40 -25.04 -2.04
CA LEU A 337 7.80 -24.60 -2.05
C LEU A 337 8.59 -25.34 -0.98
N LEU A 338 8.03 -25.40 0.23
CA LEU A 338 8.68 -25.95 1.41
C LEU A 338 8.71 -27.49 1.40
N THR A 339 7.74 -28.13 0.76
CA THR A 339 7.68 -29.60 0.66
C THR A 339 8.34 -30.15 -0.60
N GLY A 340 8.56 -29.31 -1.62
CA GLY A 340 9.12 -29.73 -2.91
C GLY A 340 8.11 -30.38 -3.85
N ASP A 341 6.81 -30.13 -3.65
CA ASP A 341 5.75 -30.65 -4.53
C ASP A 341 5.61 -29.78 -5.80
N ASP A 342 6.52 -29.97 -6.75
CA ASP A 342 6.52 -29.21 -8.00
C ASP A 342 5.30 -29.50 -8.88
N ALA A 343 4.68 -30.68 -8.76
CA ALA A 343 3.49 -31.03 -9.53
C ALA A 343 2.27 -30.23 -9.07
N ARG A 344 2.04 -30.18 -7.76
CA ARG A 344 1.00 -29.35 -7.16
C ARG A 344 1.30 -27.87 -7.31
N GLY A 345 2.56 -27.48 -7.13
CA GLY A 345 3.00 -26.09 -7.30
C GLY A 345 2.62 -25.49 -8.66
N ARG A 346 2.74 -26.27 -9.75
CA ARG A 346 2.25 -25.88 -11.09
C ARG A 346 0.74 -25.70 -11.15
N GLN A 347 -0.04 -26.58 -10.53
CA GLN A 347 -1.50 -26.47 -10.48
C GLN A 347 -1.93 -25.23 -9.70
N VAL A 348 -1.27 -24.96 -8.56
CA VAL A 348 -1.54 -23.78 -7.72
C VAL A 348 -1.17 -22.50 -8.45
N ALA A 349 -0.02 -22.45 -9.13
CA ALA A 349 0.39 -21.30 -9.93
C ALA A 349 -0.62 -20.99 -11.05
N ALA A 350 -1.08 -22.00 -11.79
CA ALA A 350 -2.13 -21.85 -12.78
C ALA A 350 -3.46 -21.38 -12.16
N ALA A 351 -3.83 -21.92 -11.00
CA ALA A 351 -5.04 -21.51 -10.28
C ALA A 351 -4.99 -20.03 -9.83
N ILE A 352 -3.84 -19.57 -9.30
CA ILE A 352 -3.60 -18.17 -8.95
C ILE A 352 -3.73 -17.28 -10.19
N ALA A 353 -3.06 -17.64 -11.28
CA ALA A 353 -3.11 -16.86 -12.52
C ALA A 353 -4.53 -16.78 -13.07
N THR A 354 -5.27 -17.88 -13.08
CA THR A 354 -6.68 -17.91 -13.52
C THR A 354 -7.58 -17.07 -12.63
N TYR A 355 -7.40 -17.14 -11.31
CA TYR A 355 -8.11 -16.28 -10.38
C TYR A 355 -7.90 -14.80 -10.71
N PHE A 356 -6.65 -14.35 -10.85
CA PHE A 356 -6.38 -12.94 -11.12
C PHE A 356 -6.71 -12.52 -12.56
N ARG A 357 -6.71 -13.44 -13.54
CA ARG A 357 -7.26 -13.21 -14.88
C ARG A 357 -8.75 -12.87 -14.84
N LEU A 358 -9.52 -13.53 -13.97
CA LEU A 358 -10.93 -13.22 -13.75
C LEU A 358 -11.15 -11.88 -13.05
N ARG A 359 -10.19 -11.43 -12.22
CA ARG A 359 -10.29 -10.15 -11.50
C ARG A 359 -9.87 -8.95 -12.34
N GLU A 360 -8.93 -9.13 -13.26
CA GLU A 360 -8.35 -8.05 -14.04
C GLU A 360 -9.38 -7.13 -14.75
N PRO A 361 -10.42 -7.65 -15.44
CA PRO A 361 -11.44 -6.78 -16.05
C PRO A 361 -12.19 -5.90 -15.03
N ALA A 362 -12.41 -6.40 -13.82
CA ALA A 362 -13.05 -5.62 -12.76
C ALA A 362 -12.11 -4.52 -12.22
N ILE A 363 -10.80 -4.77 -12.20
CA ILE A 363 -9.78 -3.76 -11.89
C ILE A 363 -9.78 -2.67 -12.96
N ASP A 364 -9.81 -3.05 -14.24
CA ASP A 364 -9.86 -2.10 -15.36
C ASP A 364 -11.13 -1.25 -15.32
N ALA A 365 -12.28 -1.87 -15.04
CA ALA A 365 -13.54 -1.15 -14.86
C ALA A 365 -13.48 -0.17 -13.69
N TYR A 366 -12.87 -0.57 -12.57
CA TYR A 366 -12.69 0.30 -11.40
C TYR A 366 -11.77 1.48 -11.68
N LEU A 367 -10.67 1.26 -12.41
CA LEU A 367 -9.74 2.31 -12.82
C LEU A 367 -10.38 3.33 -13.78
N ALA A 368 -11.41 2.93 -14.53
CA ALA A 368 -12.15 3.82 -15.40
C ALA A 368 -13.18 4.71 -14.67
N VAL A 369 -13.46 4.45 -13.38
CA VAL A 369 -14.38 5.25 -12.58
C VAL A 369 -13.67 6.54 -12.12
N PRO A 370 -14.21 7.73 -12.43
CA PRO A 370 -13.59 8.98 -12.00
C PRO A 370 -13.83 9.26 -10.50
N ASP A 371 -12.92 10.00 -9.88
CA ASP A 371 -13.02 10.38 -8.46
C ASP A 371 -14.29 11.19 -8.12
N THR A 372 -14.90 11.87 -9.08
CA THR A 372 -16.21 12.54 -8.88
C THR A 372 -17.36 11.59 -8.60
N VAL A 373 -17.23 10.31 -8.98
CA VAL A 373 -18.26 9.27 -8.74
C VAL A 373 -17.95 8.52 -7.44
N PHE A 374 -16.69 8.54 -7.00
CA PHE A 374 -16.33 8.03 -5.69
C PHE A 374 -16.83 8.99 -4.59
N GLY A 375 -17.59 8.44 -3.65
CA GLY A 375 -18.17 9.22 -2.55
C GLY A 375 -19.65 9.58 -2.71
N ASP A 376 -20.32 9.30 -3.83
CA ASP A 376 -21.79 9.50 -3.95
C ASP A 376 -22.63 8.64 -2.97
N ASP A 377 -21.98 7.69 -2.30
CA ASP A 377 -22.49 6.89 -1.18
C ASP A 377 -21.44 6.93 -0.05
N GLU A 378 -21.89 7.07 1.20
CA GLU A 378 -21.05 7.16 2.40
C GLU A 378 -20.16 5.93 2.59
N PHE A 379 -20.59 4.76 2.08
CA PHE A 379 -19.80 3.52 2.10
C PHE A 379 -18.82 3.39 0.92
N LYS A 380 -18.85 4.32 -0.04
CA LYS A 380 -17.90 4.40 -1.18
C LYS A 380 -16.76 5.38 -0.94
N GLY A 381 -16.72 6.08 0.19
CA GLY A 381 -15.67 7.05 0.53
C GLY A 381 -14.26 6.45 0.61
N SER A 382 -14.14 5.18 1.00
CA SER A 382 -12.87 4.43 0.96
C SER A 382 -12.44 3.99 -0.45
N GLY A 383 -13.24 4.32 -1.47
CA GLY A 383 -13.05 3.93 -2.87
C GLY A 383 -12.29 4.94 -3.73
N ALA A 384 -11.78 6.06 -3.17
CA ALA A 384 -10.99 7.01 -3.95
C ALA A 384 -9.93 6.27 -4.80
N SER A 385 -9.80 6.65 -6.07
CA SER A 385 -8.97 5.88 -7.00
C SER A 385 -7.47 5.91 -6.65
N THR A 386 -7.08 6.82 -5.75
CA THR A 386 -5.76 7.01 -5.16
C THR A 386 -5.56 6.29 -3.83
N HIS A 387 -6.59 5.68 -3.24
CA HIS A 387 -6.47 4.99 -1.95
C HIS A 387 -6.41 3.47 -2.14
N TRP A 388 -5.39 2.82 -1.57
CA TRP A 388 -5.16 1.37 -1.69
C TRP A 388 -6.38 0.56 -1.24
N ARG A 389 -7.02 0.99 -0.16
CA ARG A 389 -8.21 0.36 0.41
C ARG A 389 -9.38 0.14 -0.55
N GLY A 390 -9.56 1.02 -1.51
CA GLY A 390 -10.58 0.83 -2.55
C GLY A 390 -10.38 -0.46 -3.35
N MET A 391 -9.12 -0.92 -3.47
CA MET A 391 -8.77 -2.15 -4.18
C MET A 391 -9.01 -3.42 -3.38
N HIS A 392 -9.25 -3.36 -2.06
CA HIS A 392 -9.40 -4.53 -1.20
C HIS A 392 -10.54 -5.44 -1.64
N ALA A 393 -11.60 -4.87 -2.19
CA ALA A 393 -12.72 -5.65 -2.70
C ALA A 393 -12.40 -6.33 -4.05
N LEU A 394 -11.41 -5.87 -4.80
CA LEU A 394 -11.10 -6.35 -6.16
C LEU A 394 -9.90 -7.29 -6.17
N VAL A 395 -8.90 -7.04 -5.35
CA VAL A 395 -7.75 -7.92 -5.18
C VAL A 395 -7.61 -8.27 -3.72
N SER A 396 -7.16 -9.48 -3.42
CA SER A 396 -6.78 -9.80 -2.04
C SER A 396 -5.60 -8.94 -1.67
N GLN A 397 -5.91 -7.86 -0.96
CA GLN A 397 -4.91 -6.91 -0.51
C GLN A 397 -3.79 -7.61 0.27
N MET A 398 -4.13 -8.55 1.16
CA MET A 398 -3.20 -9.23 2.06
C MET A 398 -2.26 -10.21 1.36
N ASN A 399 -2.69 -10.82 0.25
CA ASN A 399 -1.96 -11.92 -0.37
C ASN A 399 -1.48 -11.62 -1.79
N LEU A 400 -1.91 -10.53 -2.43
CA LEU A 400 -1.63 -10.27 -3.85
C LEU A 400 -0.13 -10.38 -4.20
N GLY A 401 0.74 -9.69 -3.45
CA GLY A 401 2.18 -9.78 -3.65
C GLY A 401 2.75 -11.16 -3.34
N LEU A 402 2.32 -11.75 -2.22
CA LEU A 402 2.77 -13.07 -1.77
C LEU A 402 2.35 -14.22 -2.70
N CYS A 403 1.20 -14.11 -3.36
CA CYS A 403 0.75 -15.08 -4.35
C CYS A 403 1.71 -15.16 -5.55
N LEU A 404 2.15 -14.01 -6.07
CA LEU A 404 3.18 -13.98 -7.11
C LEU A 404 4.52 -14.47 -6.56
N ASP A 405 4.90 -14.03 -5.36
CA ASP A 405 6.17 -14.37 -4.74
C ASP A 405 6.34 -15.88 -4.52
N PHE A 406 5.34 -16.53 -3.94
CA PHE A 406 5.41 -17.95 -3.61
C PHE A 406 5.17 -18.85 -4.82
N ALA A 407 4.27 -18.48 -5.75
CA ALA A 407 3.95 -19.31 -6.90
C ALA A 407 4.84 -19.03 -8.13
N GLY A 408 5.58 -17.91 -8.14
CA GLY A 408 6.31 -17.43 -9.31
C GLY A 408 7.34 -18.41 -9.87
N LYS A 409 7.88 -19.34 -9.05
CA LYS A 409 8.77 -20.41 -9.54
C LYS A 409 8.10 -21.29 -10.61
N TRP A 410 6.80 -21.54 -10.50
CA TRP A 410 6.07 -22.45 -11.39
C TRP A 410 5.23 -21.76 -12.45
N MET A 411 5.03 -20.44 -12.32
CA MET A 411 4.32 -19.65 -13.33
C MET A 411 5.09 -19.60 -14.64
N THR A 412 4.36 -19.75 -15.74
CA THR A 412 4.85 -19.42 -17.08
C THR A 412 5.15 -17.92 -17.20
N PRO A 413 5.95 -17.49 -18.20
CA PRO A 413 6.19 -16.05 -18.43
C PRO A 413 4.90 -15.24 -18.60
N ALA A 414 3.88 -15.80 -19.27
CA ALA A 414 2.59 -15.13 -19.46
C ALA A 414 1.80 -14.97 -18.15
N GLU A 415 1.87 -15.95 -17.25
CA GLU A 415 1.23 -15.87 -15.94
C GLU A 415 1.95 -14.87 -15.02
N LYS A 416 3.29 -14.84 -15.05
CA LYS A 416 4.07 -13.81 -14.33
C LYS A 416 3.74 -12.41 -14.84
N ASP A 417 3.64 -12.24 -16.16
CA ASP A 417 3.31 -10.95 -16.76
C ASP A 417 1.89 -10.49 -16.38
N LEU A 418 0.92 -11.40 -16.42
CA LEU A 418 -0.43 -11.15 -15.91
C LEU A 418 -0.41 -10.68 -14.46
N MET A 419 0.28 -11.40 -13.58
CA MET A 419 0.37 -11.06 -12.16
C MET A 419 1.05 -9.71 -11.93
N ARG A 420 2.16 -9.44 -12.63
CA ARG A 420 2.85 -8.13 -12.61
C ARG A 420 1.89 -7.01 -13.01
N ARG A 421 1.14 -7.19 -14.10
CA ARG A 421 0.18 -6.20 -14.60
C ARG A 421 -0.96 -5.96 -13.62
N VAL A 422 -1.51 -7.01 -13.03
CA VAL A 422 -2.54 -6.92 -11.98
C VAL A 422 -2.02 -6.15 -10.77
N ILE A 423 -0.80 -6.44 -10.31
CA ILE A 423 -0.16 -5.71 -9.21
C ILE A 423 0.03 -4.24 -9.57
N ALA A 424 0.57 -3.94 -10.74
CA ALA A 424 0.76 -2.57 -11.20
C ALA A 424 -0.58 -1.81 -11.25
N LYS A 425 -1.61 -2.40 -11.86
CA LYS A 425 -2.96 -1.82 -11.93
C LYS A 425 -3.58 -1.57 -10.55
N ALA A 426 -3.32 -2.46 -9.59
CA ALA A 426 -3.82 -2.32 -8.23
C ALA A 426 -3.03 -1.32 -7.39
N THR A 427 -1.72 -1.16 -7.58
CA THR A 427 -0.85 -0.41 -6.66
C THR A 427 -0.43 0.97 -7.17
N TYR A 428 -0.31 1.17 -8.48
CA TYR A 428 0.30 2.36 -9.06
C TYR A 428 -0.51 3.64 -8.79
N GLY A 429 0.16 4.67 -8.28
CA GLY A 429 -0.46 5.94 -7.95
C GLY A 429 -1.43 5.85 -6.77
N ARG A 430 -1.35 4.77 -5.99
CA ARG A 430 -2.16 4.60 -4.77
C ARG A 430 -1.32 4.64 -3.51
N ARG A 431 -1.96 5.03 -2.42
CA ARG A 431 -1.36 5.11 -1.09
C ARG A 431 -2.17 4.33 -0.08
N SER A 432 -1.45 3.71 0.84
CA SER A 432 -2.01 2.99 1.98
C SER A 432 -2.50 3.95 3.04
N TYR A 433 -3.36 3.47 3.94
CA TYR A 433 -3.86 4.27 5.05
C TYR A 433 -2.73 4.99 5.82
N GLY A 434 -2.87 6.30 6.03
CA GLY A 434 -1.93 7.14 6.77
C GLY A 434 -0.72 7.61 5.95
N GLN A 435 -0.61 7.22 4.68
CA GLN A 435 0.40 7.78 3.77
C GLN A 435 -0.04 9.14 3.19
N ASP A 436 -1.33 9.42 3.21
CA ASP A 436 -2.01 10.67 2.83
C ASP A 436 -2.14 11.68 3.98
N ALA A 437 -1.49 11.40 5.11
CA ALA A 437 -1.49 12.24 6.29
C ALA A 437 -0.04 12.50 6.77
N PRO A 438 0.17 13.49 7.67
CA PRO A 438 1.46 13.69 8.31
C PRO A 438 1.97 12.37 8.90
N VAL A 439 3.29 12.15 8.84
CA VAL A 439 3.92 10.89 9.28
C VAL A 439 3.56 10.48 10.71
N ARG A 440 3.18 11.44 11.57
CA ARG A 440 2.72 11.21 12.94
C ARG A 440 1.41 10.42 13.04
N PHE A 441 0.53 10.46 12.03
CA PHE A 441 -0.75 9.72 12.01
C PHE A 441 -0.59 8.22 11.74
N ARG A 442 0.65 7.74 11.58
CA ARG A 442 0.96 6.35 11.27
C ARG A 442 1.04 5.49 12.54
N ASP A 443 0.08 5.66 13.45
CA ASP A 443 0.08 5.08 14.80
C ASP A 443 -1.02 4.03 15.06
N VAL A 444 -1.92 3.80 14.10
CA VAL A 444 -3.05 2.85 14.24
C VAL A 444 -2.85 1.56 13.45
N ASN A 445 -3.63 0.52 13.77
CA ASN A 445 -3.50 -0.80 13.16
C ASN A 445 -3.71 -0.79 11.64
N TRP A 446 -4.55 0.11 11.12
CA TRP A 446 -4.84 0.25 9.68
C TRP A 446 -3.59 0.52 8.85
N VAL A 447 -2.64 1.26 9.41
CA VAL A 447 -1.35 1.57 8.77
C VAL A 447 -0.61 0.27 8.46
N THR A 448 -0.53 -0.62 9.45
CA THR A 448 0.14 -1.90 9.30
C THR A 448 -0.70 -2.90 8.50
N TRP A 449 -2.03 -2.85 8.58
CA TRP A 449 -2.92 -3.68 7.77
C TRP A 449 -2.83 -3.41 6.28
N ASP A 450 -2.51 -2.18 5.88
CA ASP A 450 -2.38 -1.79 4.48
C ASP A 450 -0.94 -1.93 3.94
N LEU A 451 0.03 -2.40 4.74
CA LEU A 451 1.40 -2.73 4.28
C LEU A 451 1.51 -3.85 3.23
N PRO A 452 0.52 -4.74 3.02
CA PRO A 452 0.51 -5.61 1.86
C PRO A 452 0.59 -4.86 0.51
N HIS A 453 0.22 -3.56 0.45
CA HIS A 453 0.53 -2.69 -0.70
C HIS A 453 2.04 -2.60 -0.96
N PHE A 454 2.82 -2.34 0.09
CA PHE A 454 4.28 -2.30 0.03
C PHE A 454 4.87 -3.66 -0.36
N LEU A 455 4.34 -4.76 0.19
CA LEU A 455 4.77 -6.11 -0.18
C LEU A 455 4.45 -6.44 -1.65
N ALA A 456 3.31 -5.97 -2.18
CA ALA A 456 2.97 -6.12 -3.58
C ALA A 456 3.92 -5.33 -4.50
N LEU A 457 4.29 -4.10 -4.11
CA LEU A 457 5.32 -3.33 -4.82
C LEU A 457 6.69 -4.01 -4.77
N CYS A 458 7.08 -4.60 -3.63
CA CYS A 458 8.31 -5.40 -3.51
C CYS A 458 8.34 -6.59 -4.47
N ALA A 459 7.18 -7.19 -4.78
CA ALA A 459 7.07 -8.31 -5.72
C ALA A 459 7.47 -7.87 -7.15
N ILE A 460 7.06 -6.68 -7.57
CA ILE A 460 7.27 -6.18 -8.94
C ILE A 460 8.38 -5.12 -9.06
N GLU A 461 9.15 -4.90 -7.99
CA GLU A 461 10.27 -3.95 -7.97
C GLU A 461 11.22 -4.19 -9.14
N GLY A 462 11.47 -3.12 -9.91
CA GLY A 462 12.30 -3.15 -11.12
C GLY A 462 11.60 -3.66 -12.39
N LEU A 463 10.30 -3.95 -12.36
CA LEU A 463 9.50 -4.37 -13.52
C LEU A 463 8.57 -3.25 -14.02
N PRO A 464 8.07 -3.32 -15.27
CA PRO A 464 7.10 -2.35 -15.79
C PRO A 464 5.86 -2.22 -14.89
N GLY A 465 5.51 -0.98 -14.55
CA GLY A 465 4.40 -0.67 -13.64
C GLY A 465 4.76 -0.65 -12.15
N PHE A 466 6.04 -0.77 -11.80
CA PHE A 466 6.51 -0.49 -10.44
C PHE A 466 6.34 1.00 -10.09
N ASP A 467 5.67 1.27 -8.98
CA ASP A 467 5.54 2.63 -8.41
C ASP A 467 6.62 2.85 -7.35
N ALA A 468 7.76 3.43 -7.77
CA ALA A 468 8.88 3.74 -6.88
C ALA A 468 8.50 4.72 -5.75
N GLU A 469 7.52 5.60 -6.00
CA GLU A 469 7.08 6.57 -5.01
C GLU A 469 6.18 5.91 -3.95
N GLY A 470 5.27 5.02 -4.40
CA GLY A 470 4.51 4.16 -3.50
C GLY A 470 5.42 3.25 -2.65
N TYR A 471 6.51 2.75 -3.24
CA TYR A 471 7.51 1.95 -2.53
C TYR A 471 8.20 2.78 -1.44
N ALA A 472 8.66 3.99 -1.78
CA ALA A 472 9.30 4.89 -0.81
C ALA A 472 8.33 5.30 0.32
N ALA A 473 7.07 5.57 0.00
CA ALA A 473 6.01 5.83 0.98
C ALA A 473 5.79 4.62 1.91
N GLY A 474 5.77 3.41 1.35
CA GLY A 474 5.70 2.16 2.10
C GLY A 474 6.86 2.00 3.09
N ALA A 475 8.10 2.19 2.62
CA ALA A 475 9.29 2.12 3.47
C ALA A 475 9.24 3.14 4.64
N GLU A 476 8.86 4.39 4.33
CA GLU A 476 8.64 5.43 5.34
C GLU A 476 7.53 5.04 6.34
N THR A 477 6.48 4.37 5.86
CA THR A 477 5.35 3.92 6.70
C THR A 477 5.79 2.86 7.71
N VAL A 478 6.58 1.87 7.27
CA VAL A 478 7.12 0.83 8.15
C VAL A 478 7.95 1.46 9.26
N ARG A 479 8.79 2.45 8.94
CA ARG A 479 9.60 3.17 9.94
C ARG A 479 8.75 4.02 10.87
N ALA A 480 7.85 4.83 10.31
CA ALA A 480 7.00 5.73 11.07
C ALA A 480 6.07 4.99 12.05
N PHE A 481 5.62 3.78 11.72
CA PHE A 481 4.85 2.97 12.68
C PHE A 481 5.70 2.58 13.90
N LEU A 482 7.00 2.36 13.75
CA LEU A 482 7.88 2.10 14.89
C LEU A 482 8.14 3.36 15.73
N ASP A 483 8.19 4.54 15.10
CA ASP A 483 8.33 5.82 15.80
C ASP A 483 7.06 6.20 16.58
N TRP A 484 5.88 5.97 15.99
CA TRP A 484 4.61 6.58 16.45
C TRP A 484 3.53 5.58 16.87
N GLY A 485 3.47 4.40 16.24
CA GLY A 485 2.55 3.33 16.63
C GLY A 485 3.01 2.56 17.87
N ILE A 486 4.31 2.64 18.19
CA ILE A 486 4.92 2.09 19.39
C ILE A 486 5.63 3.23 20.10
N ASP A 487 5.27 3.48 21.36
CA ASP A 487 5.91 4.54 22.14
C ASP A 487 7.34 4.16 22.57
N LEU A 488 8.03 5.12 23.19
CA LEU A 488 9.41 4.94 23.66
C LEU A 488 9.59 3.87 24.75
N HIS A 489 8.49 3.43 25.37
CA HIS A 489 8.47 2.36 26.36
C HIS A 489 8.04 1.01 25.77
N GLY A 490 7.72 0.96 24.48
CA GLY A 490 7.26 -0.25 23.79
C GLY A 490 5.73 -0.44 23.83
N GLN A 491 4.96 0.51 24.37
CA GLN A 491 3.51 0.40 24.40
C GLN A 491 2.94 0.72 23.02
N ILE A 492 2.09 -0.17 22.50
CA ILE A 492 1.39 0.06 21.24
C ILE A 492 0.23 1.01 21.49
N TYR A 493 0.04 1.99 20.60
CA TYR A 493 -1.01 3.00 20.70
C TYR A 493 -2.42 2.40 20.70
N GLU A 494 -2.75 1.58 19.71
CA GLU A 494 -4.00 0.80 19.72
C GLU A 494 -3.86 -0.51 20.51
N SER A 495 -4.99 -1.08 20.95
CA SER A 495 -4.99 -2.33 21.72
C SER A 495 -4.32 -3.48 20.93
N ASN A 496 -3.82 -4.47 21.66
CA ASN A 496 -3.32 -5.71 21.05
C ASN A 496 -4.37 -6.35 20.12
N GLY A 497 -5.64 -6.37 20.51
CA GLY A 497 -6.70 -7.00 19.71
C GLY A 497 -6.90 -6.36 18.32
N LYS A 498 -6.51 -5.10 18.14
CA LYS A 498 -6.52 -4.43 16.83
C LYS A 498 -5.21 -4.60 16.08
N ASN A 499 -4.09 -4.47 16.79
CA ASN A 499 -2.76 -4.47 16.17
C ASN A 499 -2.28 -5.85 15.75
N ILE A 500 -2.74 -6.94 16.38
CA ILE A 500 -2.28 -8.29 16.06
C ILE A 500 -2.36 -8.59 14.56
N GLY A 501 -3.49 -8.27 13.92
CA GLY A 501 -3.68 -8.55 12.50
C GLY A 501 -2.77 -7.72 11.59
N GLY A 502 -2.31 -6.55 12.05
CA GLY A 502 -1.47 -5.64 11.28
C GLY A 502 0.02 -5.83 11.55
N LEU A 503 0.40 -6.16 12.78
CA LEU A 503 1.79 -6.38 13.19
C LEU A 503 2.49 -7.50 12.43
N GLN A 504 1.76 -8.51 11.96
CA GLN A 504 2.31 -9.51 11.05
C GLN A 504 2.83 -8.85 9.76
N PHE A 505 2.07 -7.93 9.16
CA PHE A 505 2.49 -7.25 7.94
C PHE A 505 3.56 -6.19 8.19
N GLN A 506 3.57 -5.58 9.38
CA GLN A 506 4.69 -4.76 9.84
C GLN A 506 5.99 -5.58 9.86
N LEU A 507 5.96 -6.76 10.48
CA LEU A 507 7.12 -7.64 10.53
C LEU A 507 7.56 -8.10 9.13
N LEU A 508 6.62 -8.60 8.31
CA LEU A 508 6.93 -9.03 6.94
C LEU A 508 7.56 -7.91 6.12
N SER A 509 7.10 -6.66 6.32
CA SER A 509 7.65 -5.48 5.65
C SER A 509 9.03 -5.10 6.19
N MET A 510 9.27 -5.24 7.50
CA MET A 510 10.60 -5.08 8.09
C MET A 510 11.60 -6.11 7.54
N VAL A 511 11.17 -7.37 7.34
CA VAL A 511 12.00 -8.39 6.67
C VAL A 511 12.29 -7.97 5.22
N ALA A 512 11.27 -7.53 4.48
CA ALA A 512 11.43 -7.09 3.09
C ALA A 512 12.39 -5.90 2.95
N LEU A 513 12.36 -4.93 3.88
CA LEU A 513 13.30 -3.81 3.96
C LEU A 513 14.71 -4.25 4.37
N ALA A 514 14.83 -5.10 5.38
CA ALA A 514 16.13 -5.56 5.87
C ALA A 514 16.92 -6.30 4.79
N ARG A 515 16.23 -7.12 3.98
CA ARG A 515 16.81 -7.79 2.81
C ARG A 515 17.25 -6.81 1.71
N ARG A 516 16.73 -5.59 1.70
CA ARG A 516 17.08 -4.49 0.77
C ARG A 516 18.03 -3.47 1.40
N GLY A 517 18.62 -3.78 2.55
CA GLY A 517 19.64 -2.96 3.20
C GLY A 517 19.11 -2.00 4.27
N GLU A 518 17.80 -1.94 4.51
CA GLU A 518 17.23 -1.14 5.59
C GLU A 518 16.75 -2.03 6.75
N ASN A 519 17.61 -2.23 7.75
CA ASN A 519 17.28 -3.07 8.89
C ASN A 519 16.66 -2.27 10.04
N LEU A 520 15.36 -2.51 10.31
CA LEU A 520 14.61 -1.83 11.37
C LEU A 520 14.48 -2.65 12.67
N PHE A 521 15.02 -3.88 12.73
CA PHE A 521 14.89 -4.74 13.91
C PHE A 521 15.60 -4.21 15.16
N GLY A 522 16.58 -3.33 14.99
CA GLY A 522 17.27 -2.65 16.09
C GLY A 522 16.54 -1.43 16.63
N HIS A 523 15.39 -1.04 16.06
CA HIS A 523 14.67 0.16 16.48
C HIS A 523 14.32 0.09 17.99
N PRO A 524 14.67 1.10 18.81
CA PRO A 524 14.52 1.03 20.28
C PRO A 524 13.09 0.78 20.73
N HIS A 525 12.08 1.37 20.08
CA HIS A 525 10.68 1.13 20.43
C HIS A 525 10.27 -0.32 20.13
N TRP A 526 10.75 -0.88 19.01
CA TRP A 526 10.54 -2.29 18.67
C TRP A 526 11.22 -3.23 19.66
N ARG A 527 12.44 -2.91 20.08
CA ARG A 527 13.18 -3.66 21.11
C ARG A 527 12.51 -3.58 22.48
N ALA A 528 11.85 -2.46 22.80
CA ALA A 528 11.12 -2.28 24.06
C ALA A 528 9.75 -2.99 24.07
N LEU A 529 9.14 -3.21 22.90
CA LEU A 529 7.79 -3.76 22.78
C LEU A 529 7.55 -5.05 23.58
N PRO A 530 8.38 -6.11 23.49
CA PRO A 530 8.15 -7.33 24.26
C PRO A 530 8.12 -7.07 25.77
N ALA A 531 9.00 -6.21 26.29
CA ALA A 531 9.05 -5.89 27.71
C ALA A 531 7.79 -5.15 28.18
N ALA A 532 7.27 -4.20 27.38
CA ALA A 532 6.00 -3.53 27.67
C ALA A 532 4.83 -4.51 27.74
N GLN A 533 4.83 -5.51 26.86
CA GLN A 533 3.79 -6.53 26.79
C GLN A 533 3.82 -7.46 28.01
N VAL A 534 5.01 -7.72 28.59
CA VAL A 534 5.12 -8.38 29.89
C VAL A 534 4.45 -7.55 30.98
N GLN A 535 4.69 -6.23 31.01
CA GLN A 535 4.12 -5.34 32.05
C GLN A 535 2.60 -5.22 31.97
N THR A 536 2.02 -5.40 30.78
CA THR A 536 0.56 -5.40 30.58
C THR A 536 -0.07 -6.78 30.72
N THR A 537 0.72 -7.85 30.88
CA THR A 537 0.22 -9.22 31.05
C THR A 537 0.30 -9.65 32.50
N SER A 538 -0.80 -10.16 33.07
CA SER A 538 -0.80 -10.67 34.45
C SER A 538 0.27 -11.77 34.64
N PRO A 539 0.81 -11.97 35.85
CA PRO A 539 1.77 -13.05 36.13
C PRO A 539 1.27 -14.46 35.74
N THR A 540 -0.05 -14.61 35.64
CA THR A 540 -0.73 -15.86 35.25
C THR A 540 -1.02 -15.96 33.76
N GLY A 541 -0.77 -14.91 32.96
CA GLY A 541 -1.10 -14.87 31.54
C GLY A 541 -2.60 -14.82 31.22
N ARG A 542 -3.47 -14.74 32.25
CA ARG A 542 -4.93 -14.80 32.11
C ARG A 542 -5.56 -13.48 31.70
N VAL A 543 -4.90 -12.37 32.02
CA VAL A 543 -5.43 -11.03 31.76
C VAL A 543 -4.34 -10.20 31.11
N VAL A 544 -4.66 -9.58 29.99
CA VAL A 544 -3.83 -8.54 29.39
C VAL A 544 -4.53 -7.21 29.54
N VAL A 545 -3.92 -6.29 30.28
CA VAL A 545 -4.45 -4.94 30.49
C VAL A 545 -3.92 -4.05 29.37
N SER A 546 -4.62 -4.07 28.24
CA SER A 546 -4.43 -3.12 27.14
C SER A 546 -5.66 -2.20 27.04
N GLY A 547 -5.45 -0.90 26.78
CA GLY A 547 -6.55 0.04 26.53
C GLY A 547 -7.09 -0.08 25.09
N GLY A 548 -8.35 0.31 24.85
CA GLY A 548 -8.93 0.45 23.51
C GLY A 548 -9.89 -0.67 23.06
N THR A 549 -10.29 -0.61 21.79
CA THR A 549 -11.21 -1.58 21.16
C THR A 549 -10.57 -2.97 21.11
N TYR A 550 -11.26 -4.03 21.52
CA TYR A 550 -10.69 -5.39 21.67
C TYR A 550 -9.53 -5.48 22.68
N SER A 551 -9.55 -4.60 23.68
CA SER A 551 -8.73 -4.71 24.89
C SER A 551 -8.85 -6.10 25.53
N GLY A 552 -7.81 -6.53 26.23
CA GLY A 552 -7.78 -7.87 26.85
C GLY A 552 -7.06 -8.93 26.04
N SER A 553 -6.82 -8.70 24.74
CA SER A 553 -6.17 -9.66 23.86
C SER A 553 -4.65 -9.75 24.12
N ALA A 554 -4.10 -10.96 24.12
CA ALA A 554 -2.66 -11.18 24.06
C ALA A 554 -2.14 -10.96 22.64
N LEU A 555 -0.87 -10.58 22.48
CA LEU A 555 -0.22 -10.61 21.17
C LEU A 555 -0.27 -12.02 20.57
N SER A 556 -0.28 -12.11 19.23
CA SER A 556 -0.34 -13.40 18.56
C SER A 556 0.92 -14.22 18.83
N LEU A 557 0.72 -15.53 18.93
CA LEU A 557 1.80 -16.50 19.07
C LEU A 557 2.78 -16.42 17.88
N GLN A 558 2.26 -16.19 16.68
CA GLN A 558 3.05 -16.07 15.45
C GLN A 558 4.04 -14.91 15.57
N PHE A 559 3.55 -13.71 15.91
CA PHE A 559 4.38 -12.53 16.10
C PHE A 559 5.46 -12.73 17.17
N LEU A 560 5.08 -13.27 18.34
CA LEU A 560 6.02 -13.49 19.44
C LEU A 560 7.08 -14.54 19.09
N ASN A 561 6.70 -15.59 18.35
CA ASN A 561 7.64 -16.58 17.85
C ASN A 561 8.66 -15.95 16.89
N GLU A 562 8.22 -15.02 16.05
CA GLU A 562 9.10 -14.33 15.10
C GLU A 562 10.06 -13.36 15.81
N VAL A 563 9.56 -12.59 16.78
CA VAL A 563 10.42 -11.75 17.65
C VAL A 563 11.47 -12.61 18.33
N ARG A 564 11.09 -13.75 18.91
CA ARG A 564 12.03 -14.70 19.51
C ARG A 564 13.01 -15.28 18.49
N ALA A 565 12.57 -15.57 17.27
CA ALA A 565 13.45 -16.13 16.24
C ALA A 565 14.55 -15.12 15.84
N PHE A 566 14.18 -13.85 15.64
CA PHE A 566 15.13 -12.78 15.31
C PHE A 566 15.95 -12.31 16.51
N HIS A 567 15.46 -12.46 17.75
CA HIS A 567 16.20 -12.15 18.97
C HIS A 567 16.10 -13.32 19.96
N PRO A 568 16.86 -14.41 19.77
CA PRO A 568 16.75 -15.62 20.59
C PRO A 568 17.10 -15.44 22.08
N GLY A 569 17.74 -14.32 22.43
CA GLY A 569 18.00 -13.94 23.83
C GLY A 569 16.88 -13.13 24.50
N GLU A 570 15.78 -12.85 23.78
CA GLU A 570 14.69 -11.99 24.27
C GLU A 570 13.80 -12.71 25.29
N ARG A 571 14.16 -12.57 26.58
CA ARG A 571 13.45 -13.23 27.69
C ARG A 571 11.99 -12.80 27.81
N ALA A 572 11.65 -11.58 27.40
CA ALA A 572 10.27 -11.13 27.43
C ALA A 572 9.41 -11.91 26.42
N ALA A 573 9.94 -12.21 25.23
CA ALA A 573 9.26 -13.06 24.25
C ALA A 573 9.09 -14.50 24.77
N ASP A 574 10.12 -15.06 25.43
CA ASP A 574 10.02 -16.39 26.08
C ASP A 574 8.91 -16.43 27.13
N TYR A 575 8.85 -15.41 28.01
CA TYR A 575 7.80 -15.29 29.01
C TYR A 575 6.42 -15.23 28.36
N LEU A 576 6.22 -14.37 27.36
CA LEU A 576 4.93 -14.19 26.69
C LEU A 576 4.48 -15.45 25.96
N LEU A 577 5.39 -16.18 25.30
CA LEU A 577 5.09 -17.46 24.65
C LEU A 577 4.73 -18.57 25.64
N SER A 578 5.20 -18.48 26.88
CA SER A 578 4.82 -19.46 27.93
C SER A 578 3.40 -19.26 28.46
N GLN A 579 2.78 -18.09 28.27
CA GLN A 579 1.48 -17.76 28.85
C GLN A 579 0.29 -18.51 28.19
N PRO A 580 0.19 -18.61 26.84
CA PRO A 580 -0.91 -19.33 26.20
C PRO A 580 -0.92 -20.82 26.54
N LEU A 581 0.24 -21.43 26.79
CA LEU A 581 0.35 -22.83 27.21
C LEU A 581 -0.31 -23.07 28.58
N LEU A 582 -0.29 -22.09 29.48
CA LEU A 582 -1.00 -22.14 30.76
C LEU A 582 -2.52 -21.99 30.59
N ASN A 583 -2.99 -21.24 29.60
CA ASN A 583 -4.42 -21.11 29.30
C ASN A 583 -4.98 -22.36 28.62
N PHE A 584 -4.23 -23.03 27.74
CA PHE A 584 -4.63 -24.32 27.16
C PHE A 584 -4.59 -25.47 28.18
N ALA A 585 -3.57 -25.52 29.05
CA ALA A 585 -3.48 -26.55 30.09
C ALA A 585 -4.57 -26.41 31.17
N ASN A 586 -5.03 -25.18 31.46
CA ASN A 586 -6.11 -24.92 32.41
C ASN A 586 -7.51 -25.01 31.79
N ASN A 587 -7.63 -25.00 30.46
CA ASN A 587 -8.88 -25.27 29.74
C ASN A 587 -8.97 -26.75 29.37
N THR A 588 -9.10 -27.59 30.38
CA THR A 588 -9.52 -29.01 30.25
C THR A 588 -10.93 -29.05 29.62
N PRO A 589 -11.26 -30.03 28.76
CA PRO A 589 -12.44 -29.99 27.89
C PRO A 589 -13.73 -30.15 28.70
N GLY A 590 -14.43 -29.03 28.92
CA GLY A 590 -15.71 -28.99 29.62
C GLY A 590 -16.49 -27.69 29.41
N THR A 591 -15.82 -26.61 29.03
CA THR A 591 -16.47 -25.37 28.60
C THR A 591 -16.28 -25.20 27.10
N VAL A 592 -17.19 -25.82 26.34
CA VAL A 592 -17.68 -25.20 25.11
C VAL A 592 -18.16 -23.81 25.53
N ARG A 593 -17.35 -22.78 25.27
CA ARG A 593 -17.87 -21.43 25.27
C ARG A 593 -18.74 -21.33 24.03
N ASN A 594 -20.04 -21.49 24.28
CA ASN A 594 -21.07 -20.84 23.48
C ASN A 594 -20.70 -19.35 23.31
N GLU A 595 -21.08 -18.83 22.15
CA GLU A 595 -21.11 -17.41 21.76
C GLU A 595 -19.76 -16.89 21.22
N SER A 596 -19.66 -16.27 20.04
CA SER A 596 -20.67 -15.58 19.20
C SER A 596 -20.18 -15.44 17.76
#